data_AF-A0A0K3AW79-F1
#
_entry.id   AF-A0A0K3AW79-F1
#
_cell.length_a   1.000
_cell.length_b   1.000
_cell.length_c   1.000
_cell.angle_alpha   90.00
_cell.angle_beta   90.00
_cell.angle_gamma   90.00
#
_symmetry.space_group_name_H-M   'P 1'
#
loop_
_entity.id
_entity.type
_entity.pdbx_description
1 polymer ?
#
loop_
_entity_poly.entity_id
_entity_poly.type
_entity_poly.pdbx_seq_one_letter_code
_entity_poly.pdbx_strand_id
1 'polypeptide(L)'
;MHKENDPTFRRTVLDFSIGPCVSDEEKKRVSMFGPAEGILPKGTYVICKADMLKEDCAVWRVDNQNLLQKFPPFRDSKANRLVYRSSSTYSGWCEQISSQYFRVAVKIIKQTRSETTVEPEVPLAELFPASSVEWFKNPGTVFFEEETKVEPIDDDSILTEPRRVSLNTLVNAYLTQVFTKTHVESLIDDKDWTYSRSIAELETNNKQCEGLIKKRIPVEPKHNRWIAKYTRLAISKSSFHCFTKCQICKRKKPRRVIHFFDKTSCNEKLLVENLSSDIHDENEDDEEYPIVSDAISCGRCSMAVDFLHRMHHIKFHMLRICEDKLEEIGTSDIDLTSDKIVEKAKADKVWTLGVIQKYCDLWDQVRYEFRDV
;
A
#
# COMPACT_ATOMS: atom_id res chain seq x y z
N MET A 1 -16.84 -9.26 25.56
CA MET A 1 -18.04 -9.07 24.71
C MET A 1 -19.22 -8.40 25.44
N HIS A 2 -19.04 -7.42 26.32
CA HIS A 2 -20.19 -6.63 26.83
C HIS A 2 -19.74 -5.22 27.23
N LYS A 3 -19.79 -4.29 26.28
CA LYS A 3 -19.76 -2.83 26.52
C LYS A 3 -20.48 -2.01 25.41
N GLU A 4 -21.14 -2.65 24.46
CA GLU A 4 -21.74 -1.98 23.29
C GLU A 4 -23.18 -1.48 23.49
N ASN A 5 -23.82 -1.76 24.64
CA ASN A 5 -25.24 -1.43 24.86
C ASN A 5 -25.49 -0.28 25.85
N ASP A 6 -24.52 0.60 26.10
CA ASP A 6 -24.77 1.82 26.88
C ASP A 6 -25.16 2.98 25.94
N PRO A 7 -26.38 3.53 26.04
CA PRO A 7 -26.85 4.62 25.17
C PRO A 7 -26.09 5.94 25.36
N THR A 8 -25.16 6.01 26.31
CA THR A 8 -24.23 7.14 26.49
C THR A 8 -22.83 6.92 25.90
N PHE A 9 -22.52 5.72 25.38
CA PHE A 9 -21.23 5.43 24.78
C PHE A 9 -21.15 5.96 23.34
N ARG A 10 -20.73 7.22 23.20
CA ARG A 10 -20.32 7.77 21.90
C ARG A 10 -18.93 7.24 21.57
N ARG A 11 -18.80 6.41 20.52
CA ARG A 11 -17.49 6.02 19.98
C ARG A 11 -16.67 7.28 19.71
N THR A 12 -15.62 7.48 20.47
CA THR A 12 -14.64 8.52 20.22
C THR A 12 -13.75 8.10 19.06
N VAL A 13 -13.28 9.05 18.24
CA VAL A 13 -12.34 8.80 17.13
C VAL A 13 -11.07 8.06 17.60
N LEU A 14 -10.78 8.12 18.91
CA LEU A 14 -9.73 7.38 19.61
C LEU A 14 -9.85 5.85 19.55
N ASP A 15 -11.05 5.31 19.28
CA ASP A 15 -11.35 3.88 19.29
C ASP A 15 -11.41 3.33 17.86
N PHE A 16 -10.27 3.31 17.16
CA PHE A 16 -10.16 2.54 15.91
C PHE A 16 -9.59 1.16 16.21
N SER A 17 -10.20 0.13 15.64
CA SER A 17 -9.76 -1.25 15.82
C SER A 17 -8.41 -1.46 15.16
N ILE A 18 -7.34 -1.38 15.95
CA ILE A 18 -6.04 -1.90 15.57
C ILE A 18 -6.22 -3.43 15.47
N GLY A 19 -5.98 -3.97 14.28
CA GLY A 19 -6.18 -5.39 14.00
C GLY A 19 -5.41 -6.29 14.99
N PRO A 20 -5.81 -7.56 15.15
CA PRO A 20 -5.01 -8.51 15.90
C PRO A 20 -3.60 -8.61 15.28
N CYS A 21 -2.59 -8.94 16.10
CA CYS A 21 -1.17 -9.10 15.71
C CYS A 21 -0.28 -7.83 15.68
N VAL A 22 -0.58 -6.80 16.46
CA VAL A 22 0.31 -5.63 16.66
C VAL A 22 0.96 -5.70 18.04
N SER A 23 2.30 -5.56 18.15
CA SER A 23 2.98 -5.52 19.46
C SER A 23 2.52 -4.30 20.28
N ASP A 24 2.66 -4.33 21.61
CA ASP A 24 2.14 -3.24 22.45
C ASP A 24 2.85 -1.89 22.23
N GLU A 25 4.13 -1.93 21.84
CA GLU A 25 4.89 -0.74 21.44
C GLU A 25 4.41 -0.15 20.11
N GLU A 26 3.99 -1.02 19.19
CA GLU A 26 3.43 -0.63 17.90
C GLU A 26 1.96 -0.21 17.99
N LYS A 27 1.16 -0.82 18.88
CA LYS A 27 -0.19 -0.35 19.20
C LYS A 27 -0.13 1.07 19.76
N LYS A 28 0.87 1.36 20.59
CA LYS A 28 1.14 2.70 21.11
C LYS A 28 1.57 3.67 20.01
N ARG A 29 2.39 3.24 19.05
CA ARG A 29 2.81 4.05 17.90
C ARG A 29 1.66 4.32 16.92
N VAL A 30 0.82 3.33 16.68
CA VAL A 30 -0.33 3.42 15.81
C VAL A 30 -1.42 4.27 16.47
N SER A 31 -1.64 4.18 17.78
CA SER A 31 -2.62 5.03 18.49
C SER A 31 -2.21 6.52 18.58
N MET A 32 -0.92 6.82 18.40
CA MET A 32 -0.40 8.18 18.23
C MET A 32 -0.78 8.80 16.88
N PHE A 33 -1.41 8.03 15.98
CA PHE A 33 -1.83 8.43 14.65
C PHE A 33 -3.22 7.84 14.31
N GLY A 34 -3.86 8.30 13.23
CA GLY A 34 -5.10 7.71 12.74
C GLY A 34 -6.01 8.71 12.03
N PRO A 35 -7.19 8.28 11.57
CA PRO A 35 -8.10 9.13 10.81
C PRO A 35 -8.56 10.30 11.66
N ALA A 36 -8.75 11.45 10.99
CA ALA A 36 -9.34 12.64 11.58
C ALA A 36 -10.87 12.70 11.41
N GLU A 37 -11.48 11.64 10.87
CA GLU A 37 -12.91 11.50 10.61
C GLU A 37 -13.72 11.36 11.91
N GLY A 38 -14.84 12.06 11.98
CA GLY A 38 -15.69 12.14 13.17
C GLY A 38 -15.42 13.37 14.05
N ILE A 39 -16.01 13.37 15.25
CA ILE A 39 -15.93 14.52 16.17
C ILE A 39 -14.57 14.51 16.87
N LEU A 40 -13.69 15.45 16.47
CA LEU A 40 -12.40 15.65 17.12
C LEU A 40 -12.53 16.49 18.40
N PRO A 41 -11.96 16.03 19.53
CA PRO A 41 -11.87 16.83 20.74
C PRO A 41 -11.07 18.13 20.53
N LYS A 42 -11.44 19.18 21.30
CA LYS A 42 -10.62 20.40 21.36
C LYS A 42 -9.23 20.06 21.87
N GLY A 43 -8.21 20.56 21.17
CA GLY A 43 -6.81 20.32 21.48
C GLY A 43 -6.17 19.14 20.75
N THR A 44 -6.93 18.39 19.94
CA THR A 44 -6.35 17.39 19.03
C THR A 44 -5.51 18.05 17.95
N TYR A 45 -4.40 17.42 17.58
CA TYR A 45 -3.53 17.89 16.51
C TYR A 45 -3.74 17.05 15.25
N VAL A 46 -3.74 17.72 14.09
CA VAL A 46 -3.97 17.11 12.79
C VAL A 46 -2.99 17.63 11.75
N ILE A 47 -2.79 16.85 10.68
CA ILE A 47 -1.89 17.17 9.58
C ILE A 47 -2.59 16.86 8.26
N CYS A 48 -2.42 17.73 7.27
CA CYS A 48 -2.97 17.53 5.94
C CYS A 48 -2.23 16.39 5.22
N LYS A 49 -2.98 15.43 4.67
CA LYS A 49 -2.45 14.28 3.90
C LYS A 49 -1.54 14.73 2.75
N ALA A 50 -1.92 15.80 2.05
CA ALA A 50 -1.20 16.32 0.89
C ALA A 50 0.12 17.05 1.27
N ASP A 51 0.22 17.54 2.51
CA ASP A 51 1.37 18.32 2.97
C ASP A 51 2.34 17.50 3.80
N MET A 52 1.99 16.29 4.22
CA MET A 52 2.78 15.43 5.12
C MET A 52 4.24 15.21 4.67
N LEU A 53 4.50 15.23 3.36
CA LEU A 53 5.84 15.05 2.77
C LEU A 53 6.58 16.36 2.48
N LYS A 54 5.97 17.53 2.72
CA LYS A 54 6.60 18.82 2.47
C LYS A 54 7.38 19.29 3.70
N GLU A 55 8.47 20.02 3.49
CA GLU A 55 9.27 20.57 4.60
C GLU A 55 8.53 21.67 5.38
N ASP A 56 7.57 22.33 4.73
CA ASP A 56 6.70 23.36 5.31
C ASP A 56 5.38 22.79 5.86
N CYS A 57 5.27 21.45 5.96
CA CYS A 57 4.13 20.77 6.53
C CYS A 57 3.79 21.37 7.90
N ALA A 58 2.62 22.00 8.02
CA ALA A 58 2.17 22.57 9.27
C ALA A 58 1.39 21.53 10.07
N VAL A 59 1.61 21.53 11.37
CA VAL A 59 0.71 20.87 12.31
C VAL A 59 -0.44 21.81 12.59
N TRP A 60 -1.65 21.29 12.69
CA TRP A 60 -2.85 22.06 13.00
C TRP A 60 -3.43 21.59 14.32
N ARG A 61 -3.92 22.50 15.15
CA ARG A 61 -4.59 22.18 16.41
C ARG A 61 -6.06 22.54 16.31
N VAL A 62 -6.95 21.64 16.70
CA VAL A 62 -8.38 21.93 16.86
C VAL A 62 -8.54 22.92 18.02
N ASP A 63 -8.83 24.18 17.73
CA ASP A 63 -9.05 25.21 18.76
C ASP A 63 -10.52 25.25 19.16
N ASN A 64 -11.44 25.25 18.20
CA ASN A 64 -12.86 25.11 18.47
C ASN A 64 -13.50 24.17 17.42
N GLN A 65 -14.81 23.94 17.52
CA GLN A 65 -15.52 22.99 16.65
C GLN A 65 -15.37 23.27 15.16
N ASN A 66 -15.03 24.51 14.76
CA ASN A 66 -14.98 24.92 13.35
C ASN A 66 -13.64 25.58 12.96
N LEU A 67 -12.62 25.56 13.82
CA LEU A 67 -11.34 26.22 13.56
C LEU A 67 -10.14 25.34 13.92
N LEU A 68 -9.21 25.29 12.97
CA LEU A 68 -7.85 24.82 13.16
C LEU A 68 -6.90 26.01 13.35
N GLN A 69 -6.07 25.97 14.39
CA GLN A 69 -4.95 26.88 14.59
C GLN A 69 -3.69 26.28 13.93
N LYS A 70 -2.96 27.09 13.15
CA LYS A 70 -1.74 26.65 12.47
C LYS A 70 -0.54 26.66 13.42
N PHE A 71 0.29 25.63 13.29
CA PHE A 71 1.61 25.55 13.90
C PHE A 71 2.64 25.32 12.78
N PRO A 72 3.28 26.39 12.25
CA PRO A 72 4.35 26.24 11.27
C PRO A 72 5.59 25.55 11.84
N PRO A 73 6.32 24.81 11.00
CA PRO A 73 7.59 24.20 11.38
C PRO A 73 8.65 25.26 11.66
N PHE A 74 9.44 25.00 12.70
CA PHE A 74 10.57 25.80 13.16
C PHE A 74 11.73 24.86 13.46
N ARG A 75 12.89 25.10 12.85
CA ARG A 75 14.11 24.34 13.17
C ARG A 75 14.82 24.98 14.35
N ASP A 76 14.92 24.26 15.46
CA ASP A 76 15.69 24.74 16.61
C ASP A 76 17.19 24.63 16.33
N SER A 77 17.88 25.77 16.27
CA SER A 77 19.31 25.88 15.95
C SER A 77 20.23 25.16 16.93
N LYS A 78 19.75 24.81 18.13
CA LYS A 78 20.56 24.13 19.17
C LYS A 78 20.49 22.62 19.14
N ALA A 79 19.37 22.05 18.69
CA ALA A 79 19.12 20.60 18.74
C ALA A 79 18.99 19.95 17.35
N ASN A 80 18.93 20.74 16.26
CA ASN A 80 18.62 20.27 14.91
C ASN A 80 17.32 19.43 14.85
N ARG A 81 16.35 19.73 15.73
CA ARG A 81 15.04 19.07 15.81
C ARG A 81 13.96 19.96 15.20
N LEU A 82 13.00 19.33 14.54
CA LEU A 82 11.84 20.00 13.94
C LEU A 82 10.76 20.18 15.00
N VAL A 83 10.49 21.43 15.36
CA VAL A 83 9.45 21.79 16.34
C VAL A 83 8.41 22.69 15.70
N TYR A 84 7.23 22.77 16.30
CA TYR A 84 6.08 23.46 15.73
C TYR A 84 5.59 24.51 16.71
N ARG A 85 5.52 25.78 16.27
CA ARG A 85 5.14 26.90 17.14
C ARG A 85 3.77 27.42 16.76
N SER A 86 2.93 27.71 17.76
CA SER A 86 1.61 28.29 17.53
C SER A 86 1.71 29.61 16.77
N SER A 87 0.95 29.77 15.70
CA SER A 87 0.78 31.05 15.02
C SER A 87 -0.62 31.62 15.22
N SER A 88 -0.82 32.88 14.82
CA SER A 88 -2.11 33.55 14.76
C SER A 88 -2.88 33.25 13.46
N THR A 89 -2.48 32.20 12.72
CA THR A 89 -3.14 31.78 11.48
C THR A 89 -4.17 30.70 11.79
N TYR A 90 -5.37 30.87 11.25
CA TYR A 90 -6.48 29.94 11.44
C TYR A 90 -7.02 29.45 10.10
N SER A 91 -7.58 28.24 10.09
CA SER A 91 -8.31 27.67 8.97
C SER A 91 -9.67 27.15 9.45
N GLY A 92 -10.66 27.14 8.55
CA GLY A 92 -11.94 26.49 8.81
C GLY A 92 -11.76 24.97 8.98
N TRP A 93 -12.52 24.39 9.90
CA TRP A 93 -12.68 22.95 10.10
C TRP A 93 -14.13 22.56 9.85
N CYS A 94 -14.34 21.51 9.07
CA CYS A 94 -15.63 20.85 8.94
C CYS A 94 -15.44 19.36 8.66
N GLU A 95 -16.46 18.55 8.91
CA GLU A 95 -16.42 17.10 8.70
C GLU A 95 -16.17 16.73 7.23
N GLN A 96 -16.61 17.55 6.27
CA GLN A 96 -16.40 17.27 4.84
C GLN A 96 -14.93 17.24 4.43
N ILE A 97 -14.06 17.97 5.15
CA ILE A 97 -12.63 18.00 4.86
C ILE A 97 -11.83 17.07 5.78
N SER A 98 -12.45 16.42 6.78
CA SER A 98 -11.73 15.65 7.79
C SER A 98 -10.99 14.45 7.20
N SER A 99 -11.53 13.86 6.13
CA SER A 99 -10.90 12.77 5.37
C SER A 99 -9.57 13.18 4.73
N GLN A 100 -9.27 14.47 4.62
CA GLN A 100 -8.02 15.01 4.08
C GLN A 100 -6.94 15.19 5.14
N TYR A 101 -7.24 14.85 6.40
CA TYR A 101 -6.33 15.04 7.53
C TYR A 101 -6.08 13.73 8.27
N PHE A 102 -4.91 13.65 8.92
CA PHE A 102 -4.58 12.64 9.92
C PHE A 102 -4.46 13.27 11.29
N ARG A 103 -4.87 12.56 12.34
CA ARG A 103 -4.56 12.95 13.72
C ARG A 103 -3.10 12.60 14.03
N VAL A 104 -2.46 13.40 14.88
CA VAL A 104 -1.09 13.14 15.34
C VAL A 104 -0.98 13.47 16.83
N ALA A 105 -0.35 12.59 17.60
CA ALA A 105 0.04 12.85 18.97
C ALA A 105 1.28 13.74 18.99
N VAL A 106 1.24 14.78 19.84
CA VAL A 106 2.35 15.72 19.99
C VAL A 106 2.70 15.88 21.45
N LYS A 107 4.00 15.99 21.72
CA LYS A 107 4.55 16.38 22.99
C LYS A 107 4.64 17.91 23.08
N ILE A 108 4.08 18.48 24.12
CA ILE A 108 4.19 19.92 24.39
C ILE A 108 5.58 20.17 24.99
N ILE A 109 6.44 20.90 24.26
CA ILE A 109 7.80 21.25 24.72
C ILE A 109 7.75 22.50 25.60
N LYS A 110 6.96 23.49 25.19
CA LYS A 110 6.88 24.78 25.86
C LYS A 110 5.47 25.31 25.74
N GLN A 111 4.89 25.76 26.85
CA GLN A 111 3.60 26.43 26.86
C GLN A 111 3.69 27.70 27.69
N THR A 112 3.41 28.83 27.05
CA THR A 112 3.33 30.16 27.68
C THR A 112 2.00 30.80 27.32
N ARG A 113 1.67 31.94 27.93
CA ARG A 113 0.43 32.66 27.64
C ARG A 113 0.30 33.08 26.17
N SER A 114 1.41 33.26 25.46
CA SER A 114 1.47 33.79 24.09
C SER A 114 2.00 32.81 23.04
N GLU A 115 2.60 31.70 23.46
CA GLU A 115 3.28 30.78 22.54
C GLU A 115 3.19 29.35 23.09
N THR A 116 2.80 28.41 22.23
CA THR A 116 2.87 26.98 22.48
C THR A 116 3.79 26.34 21.44
N THR A 117 4.77 25.57 21.88
CA THR A 117 5.68 24.80 21.04
C THR A 117 5.44 23.32 21.26
N VAL A 118 5.23 22.59 20.17
CA VAL A 118 4.97 21.16 20.18
C VAL A 118 5.94 20.42 19.28
N GLU A 119 6.16 19.14 19.56
CA GLU A 119 6.92 18.21 18.73
C GLU A 119 6.09 16.94 18.56
N PRO A 120 5.91 16.42 17.34
CA PRO A 120 5.28 15.13 17.10
C PRO A 120 5.99 14.03 17.90
N GLU A 121 5.22 13.16 18.58
CA GLU A 121 5.83 12.08 19.38
C GLU A 121 6.55 11.05 18.51
N VAL A 122 6.13 10.92 17.25
CA VAL A 122 6.80 10.17 16.18
C VAL A 122 7.16 11.18 15.08
N PRO A 123 8.39 11.18 14.53
CA PRO A 123 8.75 12.06 13.42
C PRO A 123 7.73 11.97 12.28
N LEU A 124 7.33 13.09 11.68
CA LEU A 124 6.30 13.06 10.62
C LEU A 124 6.67 12.14 9.44
N ALA A 125 7.97 11.99 9.17
CA ALA A 125 8.49 11.06 8.16
C ALA A 125 8.26 9.58 8.53
N GLU A 126 8.17 9.27 9.82
CA GLU A 126 7.92 7.94 10.39
C GLU A 126 6.44 7.68 10.71
N LEU A 127 5.55 8.66 10.49
CA LEU A 127 4.08 8.47 10.57
C LEU A 127 3.50 7.77 9.33
N PHE A 128 4.30 7.66 8.26
CA PHE A 128 3.89 7.10 6.99
C PHE A 128 3.49 5.61 7.01
N PRO A 129 4.12 4.71 7.80
CA PRO A 129 3.69 3.32 7.98
C PRO A 129 2.22 3.14 8.34
N ALA A 130 1.68 4.05 9.17
CA ALA A 130 0.28 4.00 9.57
C ALA A 130 -0.63 4.60 8.47
N SER A 131 -0.17 5.65 7.78
CA SER A 131 -0.91 6.24 6.66
C SER A 131 -1.02 5.31 5.45
N SER A 132 0.01 4.52 5.15
CA SER A 132 -0.01 3.54 4.07
C SER A 132 -0.89 2.36 4.45
N VAL A 133 -0.76 1.82 5.67
CA VAL A 133 -1.66 0.76 6.14
C VAL A 133 -3.14 1.21 6.12
N GLU A 134 -3.46 2.46 6.45
CA GLU A 134 -4.84 2.99 6.34
C GLU A 134 -5.27 3.29 4.90
N TRP A 135 -4.38 3.82 4.05
CA TRP A 135 -4.63 4.03 2.61
C TRP A 135 -4.99 2.71 1.91
N PHE A 136 -4.50 1.58 2.43
CA PHE A 136 -4.63 0.27 1.82
C PHE A 136 -5.54 -0.71 2.58
N LYS A 137 -5.98 -0.38 3.81
CA LYS A 137 -7.05 -1.09 4.53
C LYS A 137 -8.44 -0.85 3.93
N ASN A 138 -8.62 0.29 3.27
CA ASN A 138 -9.85 0.62 2.53
C ASN A 138 -9.52 0.86 1.05
N PRO A 139 -9.46 -0.18 0.20
CA PRO A 139 -9.29 0.00 -1.25
C PRO A 139 -10.41 0.83 -1.91
N GLY A 140 -11.50 1.14 -1.20
CA GLY A 140 -12.68 1.81 -1.74
C GLY A 140 -12.75 3.35 -1.70
N THR A 141 -11.71 4.12 -1.38
CA THR A 141 -11.86 5.60 -1.31
C THR A 141 -10.91 6.46 -2.12
N VAL A 142 -9.98 5.91 -2.90
CA VAL A 142 -9.36 6.67 -4.00
C VAL A 142 -9.09 5.74 -5.17
N PHE A 143 -10.11 5.57 -6.01
CA PHE A 143 -9.85 5.31 -7.42
C PHE A 143 -8.99 6.47 -7.93
N PHE A 144 -7.72 6.21 -8.24
CA PHE A 144 -7.26 6.79 -9.48
C PHE A 144 -7.97 5.97 -10.55
N GLU A 145 -9.09 6.50 -11.03
CA GLU A 145 -9.54 6.23 -12.38
C GLU A 145 -8.39 6.61 -13.31
N GLU A 146 -7.40 5.73 -13.46
CA GLU A 146 -6.93 5.48 -14.81
C GLU A 146 -8.06 4.68 -15.43
N GLU A 147 -9.04 5.40 -15.99
CA GLU A 147 -9.89 4.87 -17.04
C GLU A 147 -8.93 4.39 -18.14
N THR A 148 -8.45 3.16 -18.02
CA THR A 148 -7.90 2.46 -19.16
C THR A 148 -9.10 2.28 -20.07
N LYS A 149 -9.25 3.17 -21.05
CA LYS A 149 -10.18 2.99 -22.16
C LYS A 149 -9.78 1.70 -22.84
N VAL A 150 -10.40 0.60 -22.42
CA VAL A 150 -10.32 -0.66 -23.14
C VAL A 150 -11.19 -0.43 -24.38
N GLU A 151 -10.56 -0.08 -25.50
CA GLU A 151 -11.24 -0.16 -26.79
C GLU A 151 -11.82 -1.58 -26.94
N PRO A 152 -12.99 -1.76 -27.58
CA PRO A 152 -13.57 -3.09 -27.75
C PRO A 152 -12.61 -3.95 -28.57
N ILE A 153 -11.85 -4.81 -27.89
CA ILE A 153 -10.83 -5.66 -28.50
C ILE A 153 -11.53 -6.93 -29.01
N ASP A 154 -11.20 -7.32 -30.24
CA ASP A 154 -11.76 -8.47 -30.94
C ASP A 154 -11.50 -9.80 -30.19
N ASP A 155 -12.59 -10.45 -29.78
CA ASP A 155 -12.69 -11.50 -28.75
C ASP A 155 -11.87 -12.76 -29.06
N ASP A 156 -11.77 -13.15 -30.35
CA ASP A 156 -11.16 -14.41 -30.78
C ASP A 156 -9.63 -14.31 -30.98
N SER A 157 -9.09 -13.12 -31.28
CA SER A 157 -7.65 -12.96 -31.52
C SER A 157 -6.83 -12.96 -30.22
N ILE A 158 -7.43 -12.58 -29.10
CA ILE A 158 -6.72 -12.32 -27.83
C ILE A 158 -6.35 -13.61 -27.10
N LEU A 159 -7.17 -14.66 -27.21
CA LEU A 159 -6.92 -15.96 -26.59
C LEU A 159 -6.05 -16.89 -27.47
N THR A 160 -5.35 -16.34 -28.46
CA THR A 160 -4.38 -17.09 -29.27
C THR A 160 -2.94 -16.92 -28.77
N GLU A 161 -2.61 -15.78 -28.14
CA GLU A 161 -1.27 -15.54 -27.62
C GLU A 161 -1.00 -16.40 -26.36
N PRO A 162 0.11 -17.16 -26.30
CA PRO A 162 0.40 -18.05 -25.17
C PRO A 162 0.36 -17.38 -23.80
N ARG A 163 0.86 -16.14 -23.71
CA ARG A 163 0.87 -15.34 -22.47
C ARG A 163 -0.54 -14.96 -22.00
N ARG A 164 -1.46 -14.67 -22.93
CA ARG A 164 -2.83 -14.26 -22.63
C ARG A 164 -3.68 -15.46 -22.21
N VAL A 165 -3.51 -16.59 -22.90
CA VAL A 165 -4.12 -17.87 -22.51
C VAL A 165 -3.68 -18.29 -21.11
N SER A 166 -2.40 -18.13 -20.82
CA SER A 166 -1.84 -18.44 -19.49
C SER A 166 -2.44 -17.55 -18.41
N LEU A 167 -2.48 -16.23 -18.62
CA LEU A 167 -3.09 -15.30 -17.68
C LEU A 167 -4.59 -15.59 -17.46
N ASN A 168 -5.33 -15.89 -18.53
CA ASN A 168 -6.74 -16.26 -18.43
C ASN A 168 -6.95 -17.52 -17.57
N THR A 169 -6.11 -18.54 -17.79
CA THR A 169 -6.15 -19.79 -17.00
C THR A 169 -5.89 -19.50 -15.53
N LEU A 170 -4.92 -18.64 -15.21
CA LEU A 170 -4.61 -18.26 -13.83
C LEU A 170 -5.73 -17.45 -13.17
N VAL A 171 -6.32 -16.46 -13.87
CA VAL A 171 -7.46 -15.69 -13.36
C VAL A 171 -8.62 -16.62 -13.00
N ASN A 172 -8.96 -17.57 -13.88
CA ASN A 172 -10.04 -18.53 -13.63
C ASN A 172 -9.75 -19.47 -12.44
N ALA A 173 -8.50 -19.94 -12.31
CA ALA A 173 -8.07 -20.72 -11.16
C ALA A 173 -8.16 -19.90 -9.87
N TYR A 174 -7.76 -18.62 -9.90
CA TYR A 174 -7.72 -17.78 -8.71
C TYR A 174 -9.10 -17.32 -8.27
N LEU A 175 -10.04 -17.05 -9.19
CA LEU A 175 -11.45 -16.83 -8.87
C LEU A 175 -12.04 -18.02 -8.09
N THR A 176 -11.68 -19.24 -8.47
CA THR A 176 -12.14 -20.46 -7.77
C THR A 176 -11.41 -20.62 -6.43
N GLN A 177 -10.12 -20.28 -6.37
CA GLN A 177 -9.29 -20.35 -5.16
C GLN A 177 -9.81 -19.49 -4.01
N VAL A 178 -10.42 -18.32 -4.28
CA VAL A 178 -10.92 -17.40 -3.24
C VAL A 178 -11.92 -18.08 -2.30
N PHE A 179 -12.90 -18.81 -2.86
CA PHE A 179 -13.87 -19.57 -2.06
C PHE A 179 -13.38 -20.97 -1.72
N THR A 180 -12.68 -21.63 -2.65
CA THR A 180 -12.17 -23.00 -2.48
C THR A 180 -10.67 -22.95 -2.25
N LYS A 181 -10.26 -22.66 -1.00
CA LYS A 181 -8.85 -22.46 -0.60
C LYS A 181 -7.90 -23.62 -0.92
N THR A 182 -8.43 -24.81 -1.23
CA THR A 182 -7.66 -26.00 -1.62
C THR A 182 -7.59 -26.21 -3.14
N HIS A 183 -8.20 -25.35 -3.95
CA HIS A 183 -8.31 -25.56 -5.39
C HIS A 183 -6.94 -25.54 -6.07
N VAL A 184 -6.13 -24.51 -5.82
CA VAL A 184 -4.78 -24.42 -6.38
C VAL A 184 -3.89 -25.55 -5.90
N GLU A 185 -4.02 -25.95 -4.63
CA GLU A 185 -3.33 -27.13 -4.08
C GLU A 185 -3.71 -28.40 -4.84
N SER A 186 -5.01 -28.64 -5.08
CA SER A 186 -5.47 -29.79 -5.88
C SER A 186 -4.93 -29.76 -7.31
N LEU A 187 -4.88 -28.59 -7.97
CA LEU A 187 -4.29 -28.47 -9.31
C LEU A 187 -2.79 -28.81 -9.35
N ILE A 188 -2.06 -28.47 -8.28
CA ILE A 188 -0.64 -28.80 -8.14
C ILE A 188 -0.46 -30.30 -7.89
N ASP A 189 -1.23 -30.87 -6.96
CA ASP A 189 -1.15 -32.29 -6.58
C ASP A 189 -1.57 -33.22 -7.74
N ASP A 190 -2.62 -32.84 -8.47
CA ASP A 190 -3.11 -33.54 -9.66
C ASP A 190 -2.20 -33.35 -10.87
N LYS A 191 -1.17 -32.51 -10.77
CA LYS A 191 -0.25 -32.13 -11.86
C LYS A 191 -1.01 -31.64 -13.09
N ASP A 192 -1.97 -30.74 -12.89
CA ASP A 192 -2.70 -30.15 -14.00
C ASP A 192 -1.73 -29.46 -14.95
N TRP A 193 -1.63 -30.02 -16.16
CA TRP A 193 -0.69 -29.56 -17.18
C TRP A 193 -0.98 -28.13 -17.63
N THR A 194 -2.26 -27.75 -17.68
CA THR A 194 -2.71 -26.44 -18.14
C THR A 194 -2.32 -25.34 -17.16
N TYR A 195 -2.55 -25.58 -15.87
CA TYR A 195 -2.13 -24.70 -14.78
C TYR A 195 -0.61 -24.61 -14.71
N SER A 196 0.08 -25.75 -14.70
CA SER A 196 1.54 -25.81 -14.62
C SER A 196 2.22 -25.07 -15.78
N ARG A 197 1.71 -25.27 -17.01
CA ARG A 197 2.18 -24.55 -18.20
C ARG A 197 1.93 -23.05 -18.09
N SER A 198 0.79 -22.64 -17.55
CA SER A 198 0.43 -21.23 -17.39
C SER A 198 1.34 -20.51 -16.38
N ILE A 199 1.67 -21.18 -15.27
CA ILE A 199 2.65 -20.69 -14.29
C ILE A 199 4.04 -20.57 -14.94
N ALA A 200 4.48 -21.58 -15.68
CA ALA A 200 5.79 -21.57 -16.34
C ALA A 200 5.91 -20.43 -17.39
N GLU A 201 4.84 -20.15 -18.14
CA GLU A 201 4.78 -19.05 -19.10
C GLU A 201 4.88 -17.69 -18.37
N LEU A 202 4.13 -17.50 -17.28
CA LEU A 202 4.18 -16.30 -16.46
C LEU A 202 5.59 -16.06 -15.88
N GLU A 203 6.20 -17.11 -15.30
CA GLU A 203 7.56 -17.01 -14.76
C GLU A 203 8.60 -16.71 -15.84
N THR A 204 8.44 -17.28 -17.02
CA THR A 204 9.32 -17.03 -18.16
C THR A 204 9.28 -15.56 -18.57
N ASN A 205 8.08 -14.98 -18.69
CA ASN A 205 7.91 -13.56 -19.01
C ASN A 205 8.51 -12.66 -17.91
N ASN A 206 8.28 -12.99 -16.64
CA ASN A 206 8.86 -12.27 -15.50
C ASN A 206 10.40 -12.33 -15.51
N LYS A 207 11.00 -13.52 -15.65
CA LYS A 207 12.45 -13.71 -15.68
C LYS A 207 13.11 -12.94 -16.83
N GLN A 208 12.49 -12.92 -18.01
CA GLN A 208 12.96 -12.15 -19.15
C GLN A 208 12.96 -10.64 -18.85
N CYS A 209 11.84 -10.11 -18.36
CA CYS A 209 11.68 -8.70 -18.03
C CYS A 209 12.60 -8.26 -16.88
N GLU A 210 12.72 -9.07 -15.84
CA GLU A 210 13.66 -8.88 -14.73
C GLU A 210 15.11 -8.84 -15.22
N GLY A 211 15.48 -9.71 -16.16
CA GLY A 211 16.79 -9.71 -16.81
C GLY A 211 17.10 -8.37 -17.50
N LEU A 212 16.13 -7.80 -18.23
CA LEU A 212 16.28 -6.49 -18.88
C LEU A 212 16.53 -5.36 -17.87
N ILE A 213 15.80 -5.37 -16.75
CA ILE A 213 15.95 -4.36 -15.70
C ILE A 213 17.31 -4.50 -15.01
N LYS A 214 17.68 -5.72 -14.58
CA LYS A 214 18.92 -6.00 -13.84
C LYS A 214 20.18 -5.71 -14.66
N LYS A 215 20.15 -5.86 -15.99
CA LYS A 215 21.24 -5.42 -16.87
C LYS A 215 21.53 -3.92 -16.79
N ARG A 216 20.52 -3.09 -16.49
CA ARG A 216 20.59 -1.62 -16.55
C ARG A 216 20.66 -0.94 -15.20
N ILE A 217 20.07 -1.55 -14.18
CA ILE A 217 19.97 -0.96 -12.85
C ILE A 217 20.58 -1.93 -11.83
N PRO A 218 21.63 -1.51 -11.12
CA PRO A 218 22.26 -2.32 -10.09
C PRO A 218 21.36 -2.31 -8.84
N VAL A 219 20.40 -3.23 -8.79
CA VAL A 219 19.55 -3.41 -7.62
C VAL A 219 20.32 -4.20 -6.57
N GLU A 220 20.77 -3.50 -5.51
CA GLU A 220 21.51 -4.13 -4.40
C GLU A 220 20.68 -5.25 -3.74
N PRO A 221 21.32 -6.30 -3.18
CA PRO A 221 20.62 -7.42 -2.54
C PRO A 221 19.59 -7.02 -1.50
N LYS A 222 19.83 -5.94 -0.74
CA LYS A 222 18.88 -5.43 0.26
C LYS A 222 17.53 -5.06 -0.34
N HIS A 223 17.50 -4.48 -1.54
CA HIS A 223 16.25 -4.08 -2.18
C HIS A 223 15.53 -5.30 -2.77
N ASN A 224 16.28 -6.31 -3.23
CA ASN A 224 15.67 -7.59 -3.64
C ASN A 224 15.03 -8.30 -2.44
N ARG A 225 15.66 -8.26 -1.26
CA ARG A 225 15.07 -8.76 -0.01
C ARG A 225 13.78 -8.01 0.35
N TRP A 226 13.75 -6.69 0.22
CA TRP A 226 12.52 -5.91 0.43
C TRP A 226 11.45 -6.22 -0.62
N ILE A 227 11.81 -6.33 -1.89
CA ILE A 227 10.88 -6.73 -2.95
C ILE A 227 10.25 -8.09 -2.61
N ALA A 228 11.03 -9.05 -2.11
CA ALA A 228 10.51 -10.36 -1.74
C ALA A 228 9.63 -10.34 -0.48
N LYS A 229 10.02 -9.56 0.54
CA LYS A 229 9.36 -9.57 1.85
C LYS A 229 8.06 -8.76 1.90
N TYR A 230 8.02 -7.62 1.21
CA TYR A 230 6.87 -6.72 1.28
C TYR A 230 5.98 -6.89 0.06
N THR A 231 4.71 -7.21 0.27
CA THR A 231 3.74 -7.45 -0.80
C THR A 231 3.17 -6.18 -1.39
N ARG A 232 3.40 -5.01 -0.78
CA ARG A 232 2.95 -3.73 -1.31
C ARG A 232 4.07 -2.70 -1.39
N LEU A 233 3.91 -1.79 -2.35
CA LEU A 233 4.84 -0.72 -2.64
C LEU A 233 4.10 0.56 -3.02
N ALA A 234 4.59 1.71 -2.55
CA ALA A 234 4.11 3.03 -2.94
C ALA A 234 5.27 3.93 -3.34
N ILE A 235 5.06 4.76 -4.38
CA ILE A 235 6.06 5.71 -4.86
C ILE A 235 5.53 7.13 -4.73
N SER A 236 6.25 7.95 -3.97
CA SER A 236 5.94 9.36 -3.76
C SER A 236 7.02 10.25 -4.40
N LYS A 237 6.67 11.52 -4.65
CA LYS A 237 7.66 12.53 -5.07
C LYS A 237 8.53 12.87 -3.86
N SER A 238 9.84 12.86 -4.05
CA SER A 238 10.79 13.22 -3.00
C SER A 238 11.00 14.73 -2.96
N SER A 239 10.76 15.34 -1.81
CA SER A 239 11.21 16.67 -1.41
C SER A 239 12.62 16.64 -0.78
N PHE A 240 13.22 15.46 -0.56
CA PHE A 240 14.52 15.32 0.07
C PHE A 240 15.63 15.93 -0.80
N HIS A 241 16.12 17.09 -0.39
CA HIS A 241 17.26 17.77 -1.02
C HIS A 241 18.61 17.42 -0.38
N CYS A 242 18.61 16.70 0.75
CA CYS A 242 19.82 16.31 1.48
C CYS A 242 20.66 15.25 0.75
N PHE A 243 20.05 14.44 -0.12
CA PHE A 243 20.78 13.43 -0.89
C PHE A 243 21.18 13.96 -2.26
N THR A 244 22.49 13.97 -2.52
CA THR A 244 23.04 14.36 -3.82
C THR A 244 22.93 13.25 -4.86
N LYS A 245 22.79 11.99 -4.41
CA LYS A 245 22.78 10.79 -5.26
C LYS A 245 21.69 9.81 -4.85
N CYS A 246 21.07 9.15 -5.83
CA CYS A 246 20.08 8.10 -5.67
C CYS A 246 20.65 6.91 -4.88
N GLN A 247 19.89 6.37 -3.93
CA GLN A 247 20.35 5.26 -3.09
C GLN A 247 20.41 3.91 -3.81
N ILE A 248 19.79 3.78 -4.99
CA ILE A 248 19.83 2.56 -5.80
C ILE A 248 21.00 2.63 -6.79
N CYS A 249 20.94 3.52 -7.79
CA CYS A 249 21.99 3.58 -8.81
C CYS A 249 23.23 4.36 -8.42
N LYS A 250 23.22 5.10 -7.29
CA LYS A 250 24.30 5.99 -6.81
C LYS A 250 24.77 7.06 -7.81
N ARG A 251 24.01 7.30 -8.88
CA ARG A 251 24.41 8.19 -10.00
C ARG A 251 23.57 9.46 -10.09
N LYS A 252 22.25 9.31 -10.26
CA LYS A 252 21.33 10.43 -10.55
C LYS A 252 20.81 11.11 -9.27
N LYS A 253 20.41 12.37 -9.36
CA LYS A 253 19.74 13.09 -8.26
C LYS A 253 18.42 12.39 -7.89
N PRO A 254 18.14 12.14 -6.61
CA PRO A 254 16.89 11.55 -6.19
C PRO A 254 15.71 12.50 -6.40
N ARG A 255 14.56 11.93 -6.76
CA ARG A 255 13.29 12.65 -7.01
C ARG A 255 12.07 11.86 -6.54
N ARG A 256 12.27 10.65 -6.03
CA ARG A 256 11.24 9.70 -5.63
C ARG A 256 11.61 9.04 -4.32
N VAL A 257 10.61 8.71 -3.52
CA VAL A 257 10.76 7.82 -2.36
C VAL A 257 9.91 6.59 -2.65
N ILE A 258 10.52 5.42 -2.47
CA ILE A 258 9.87 4.12 -2.61
C ILE A 258 9.63 3.62 -1.19
N HIS A 259 8.40 3.26 -0.91
CA HIS A 259 7.97 2.75 0.38
C HIS A 259 7.53 1.31 0.20
N PHE A 260 8.17 0.37 0.86
CA PHE A 260 7.79 -1.04 0.92
C PHE A 260 7.05 -1.29 2.23
N PHE A 261 5.87 -1.88 2.17
CA PHE A 261 5.03 -2.12 3.34
C PHE A 261 4.13 -3.33 3.10
N ASP A 262 3.43 -3.78 4.13
CA ASP A 262 2.64 -5.01 4.13
C ASP A 262 3.51 -6.27 3.95
N LYS A 263 3.59 -7.11 4.99
CA LYS A 263 4.38 -8.35 5.00
C LYS A 263 3.50 -9.60 4.91
N THR A 264 2.27 -9.46 4.43
CA THR A 264 1.36 -10.59 4.25
C THR A 264 2.04 -11.67 3.42
N SER A 265 2.37 -12.83 4.00
CA SER A 265 2.95 -13.94 3.24
C SER A 265 1.85 -14.68 2.51
N CYS A 266 2.09 -14.94 1.22
CA CYS A 266 1.25 -15.80 0.40
C CYS A 266 2.15 -16.92 -0.11
N ASN A 267 1.86 -18.14 0.31
CA ASN A 267 2.66 -19.28 -0.10
C ASN A 267 2.41 -19.67 -1.56
N GLU A 268 3.19 -20.60 -2.11
CA GLU A 268 3.04 -21.05 -3.50
C GLU A 268 1.65 -21.62 -3.83
N LYS A 269 0.92 -22.05 -2.80
CA LYS A 269 -0.45 -22.57 -2.86
C LYS A 269 -1.53 -21.47 -2.78
N LEU A 270 -1.12 -20.21 -2.81
CA LEU A 270 -2.01 -19.05 -2.73
C LEU A 270 -2.85 -18.99 -1.46
N LEU A 271 -2.32 -19.58 -0.38
CA LEU A 271 -2.87 -19.41 0.95
C LEU A 271 -2.19 -18.20 1.58
N VAL A 272 -3.01 -17.25 2.02
CA VAL A 272 -2.55 -16.18 2.89
C VAL A 272 -2.31 -16.79 4.27
N GLU A 273 -1.05 -16.95 4.63
CA GLU A 273 -0.69 -17.36 5.97
C GLU A 273 -0.90 -16.15 6.87
N ASN A 274 -1.93 -16.22 7.71
CA ASN A 274 -1.97 -15.36 8.88
C ASN A 274 -0.81 -15.80 9.75
N LEU A 275 0.32 -15.09 9.66
CA LEU A 275 1.40 -15.21 10.63
C LEU A 275 0.83 -14.81 12.00
N SER A 276 0.22 -15.79 12.69
CA SER A 276 0.24 -15.83 14.14
C SER A 276 1.71 -15.85 14.54
N SER A 277 2.07 -14.95 15.43
CA SER A 277 3.40 -14.58 15.90
C SER A 277 4.28 -15.68 16.51
N ASP A 278 4.04 -16.97 16.26
CA ASP A 278 4.65 -18.06 17.04
C ASP A 278 5.41 -19.10 16.19
N ILE A 279 6.04 -18.69 15.08
CA ILE A 279 7.11 -19.50 14.47
C ILE A 279 8.36 -18.64 14.38
N HIS A 280 9.14 -18.67 15.47
CA HIS A 280 10.57 -18.44 15.38
C HIS A 280 11.15 -19.57 14.54
N ASP A 281 11.41 -19.29 13.27
CA ASP A 281 12.26 -20.17 12.46
C ASP A 281 13.70 -19.93 12.90
N GLU A 282 14.29 -20.88 13.63
CA GLU A 282 15.60 -20.77 14.29
C GLU A 282 16.79 -20.59 13.30
N ASN A 283 16.53 -20.38 12.01
CA ASN A 283 17.53 -20.43 10.93
C ASN A 283 17.56 -19.24 9.95
N GLU A 284 16.70 -18.23 10.09
CA GLU A 284 16.88 -16.96 9.36
C GLU A 284 17.54 -15.95 10.30
N ASP A 285 18.71 -15.43 9.92
CA ASP A 285 19.38 -14.32 10.63
C ASP A 285 18.33 -13.28 11.05
N ASP A 286 18.16 -13.08 12.37
CA ASP A 286 17.20 -12.21 13.07
C ASP A 286 17.40 -10.70 12.71
N GLU A 287 17.38 -10.34 11.43
CA GLU A 287 17.27 -8.97 10.98
C GLU A 287 15.78 -8.61 11.03
N GLU A 288 15.31 -8.15 12.20
CA GLU A 288 13.94 -7.66 12.39
C GLU A 288 13.66 -6.55 11.38
N TYR A 289 13.03 -6.91 10.24
CA TYR A 289 12.70 -5.94 9.21
C TYR A 289 11.72 -4.92 9.78
N PRO A 290 11.85 -3.61 9.49
CA PRO A 290 10.89 -2.62 9.96
C PRO A 290 9.49 -2.88 9.38
N ILE A 291 8.43 -2.27 9.92
CA ILE A 291 7.08 -2.38 9.32
C ILE A 291 7.06 -1.83 7.88
N VAL A 292 7.88 -0.80 7.65
CA VAL A 292 8.07 -0.16 6.34
C VAL A 292 9.55 0.04 6.08
N SER A 293 9.98 -0.28 4.86
CA SER A 293 11.33 0.01 4.38
C SER A 293 11.29 1.06 3.28
N ASP A 294 12.18 2.05 3.38
CA ASP A 294 12.22 3.18 2.45
C ASP A 294 13.49 3.20 1.60
N ALA A 295 13.34 3.55 0.33
CA ALA A 295 14.44 3.83 -0.60
C ALA A 295 14.23 5.14 -1.35
N ILE A 296 15.19 6.06 -1.22
CA ILE A 296 15.23 7.32 -1.94
C ILE A 296 15.91 7.11 -3.30
N SER A 297 15.17 7.35 -4.37
CA SER A 297 15.56 6.96 -5.72
C SER A 297 15.38 8.04 -6.78
N CYS A 298 16.07 7.88 -7.90
CA CYS A 298 15.77 8.65 -9.11
C CYS A 298 14.57 8.04 -9.83
N GLY A 299 13.91 8.79 -10.72
CA GLY A 299 12.70 8.32 -11.40
C GLY A 299 12.87 7.00 -12.18
N ARG A 300 14.04 6.77 -12.79
CA ARG A 300 14.30 5.51 -13.51
C ARG A 300 14.48 4.32 -12.57
N CYS A 301 15.04 4.54 -11.38
CA CYS A 301 15.20 3.48 -10.38
C CYS A 301 13.89 3.17 -9.66
N SER A 302 13.07 4.17 -9.35
CA SER A 302 11.74 3.92 -8.78
C SER A 302 10.86 3.11 -9.73
N MET A 303 10.86 3.47 -11.02
CA MET A 303 10.12 2.74 -12.05
C MET A 303 10.59 1.28 -12.16
N ALA A 304 11.90 1.04 -12.15
CA ALA A 304 12.45 -0.30 -12.20
C ALA A 304 12.07 -1.15 -10.99
N VAL A 305 12.14 -0.58 -9.79
CA VAL A 305 11.76 -1.28 -8.56
C VAL A 305 10.25 -1.56 -8.53
N ASP A 306 9.41 -0.63 -8.99
CA ASP A 306 7.97 -0.86 -9.14
C ASP A 306 7.69 -2.05 -10.07
N PHE A 307 8.33 -2.10 -11.23
CA PHE A 307 8.18 -3.23 -12.15
C PHE A 307 8.65 -4.55 -11.54
N LEU A 308 9.83 -4.58 -10.92
CA LEU A 308 10.34 -5.78 -10.26
C LEU A 308 9.40 -6.26 -9.15
N HIS A 309 8.87 -5.33 -8.36
CA HIS A 309 7.93 -5.61 -7.28
C HIS A 309 6.61 -6.20 -7.80
N ARG A 310 5.97 -5.54 -8.77
CA ARG A 310 4.72 -6.00 -9.39
C ARG A 310 4.86 -7.36 -10.07
N MET A 311 5.99 -7.61 -10.75
CA MET A 311 6.26 -8.91 -11.38
C MET A 311 6.49 -10.00 -10.34
N HIS A 312 7.24 -9.71 -9.27
CA HIS A 312 7.50 -10.67 -8.20
C HIS A 312 6.19 -11.10 -7.51
N HIS A 313 5.31 -10.14 -7.22
CA HIS A 313 4.03 -10.38 -6.52
C HIS A 313 2.83 -10.57 -7.46
N ILE A 314 3.06 -10.88 -8.74
CA ILE A 314 1.99 -10.93 -9.74
C ILE A 314 0.86 -11.91 -9.36
N LYS A 315 1.22 -13.09 -8.81
CA LYS A 315 0.26 -14.11 -8.38
C LYS A 315 -0.59 -13.62 -7.20
N PHE A 316 0.06 -13.01 -6.20
CA PHE A 316 -0.60 -12.41 -5.04
C PHE A 316 -1.54 -11.28 -5.46
N HIS A 317 -1.07 -10.35 -6.30
CA HIS A 317 -1.89 -9.24 -6.77
C HIS A 317 -3.08 -9.71 -7.61
N MET A 318 -2.89 -10.75 -8.43
CA MET A 318 -3.98 -11.31 -9.24
C MET A 318 -5.05 -11.95 -8.36
N LEU A 319 -4.65 -12.68 -7.30
CA LEU A 319 -5.58 -13.22 -6.31
C LEU A 319 -6.38 -12.11 -5.63
N ARG A 320 -5.73 -11.02 -5.19
CA ARG A 320 -6.43 -9.87 -4.58
C ARG A 320 -7.42 -9.21 -5.54
N ILE A 321 -7.06 -9.03 -6.81
CA ILE A 321 -7.98 -8.51 -7.82
C ILE A 321 -9.20 -9.43 -8.00
N CYS A 322 -9.00 -10.75 -7.92
CA CYS A 322 -10.11 -11.71 -7.94
C CYS A 322 -11.00 -11.60 -6.69
N GLU A 323 -10.42 -11.45 -5.50
CA GLU A 323 -11.17 -11.22 -4.26
C GLU A 323 -12.03 -9.96 -4.36
N ASP A 324 -11.44 -8.84 -4.79
CA ASP A 324 -12.14 -7.56 -4.95
C ASP A 324 -13.34 -7.69 -5.89
N LYS A 325 -13.19 -8.41 -7.01
CA LYS A 325 -14.29 -8.63 -7.97
C LYS A 325 -15.41 -9.50 -7.40
N LEU A 326 -15.06 -10.54 -6.65
CA LEU A 326 -16.04 -11.42 -6.01
C LEU A 326 -16.78 -10.69 -4.88
N GLU A 327 -16.10 -9.81 -4.15
CA GLU A 327 -16.71 -8.93 -3.15
C GLU A 327 -17.67 -7.91 -3.80
N GLU A 328 -17.27 -7.27 -4.91
CA GLU A 328 -18.12 -6.37 -5.71
C GLU A 328 -19.43 -7.07 -6.14
N ILE A 329 -19.33 -8.30 -6.67
CA ILE A 329 -20.50 -9.07 -7.10
C ILE A 329 -21.34 -9.49 -5.88
N GLY A 330 -20.71 -10.00 -4.82
CA GLY A 330 -21.41 -10.47 -3.62
C GLY A 330 -22.11 -9.36 -2.84
N THR A 331 -21.59 -8.13 -2.89
CA THR A 331 -22.24 -6.95 -2.30
C THR A 331 -23.37 -6.39 -3.17
N SER A 332 -23.28 -6.58 -4.50
CA SER A 332 -24.32 -6.16 -5.44
C SER A 332 -25.51 -7.13 -5.47
N ASP A 333 -25.25 -8.44 -5.41
CA ASP A 333 -26.27 -9.49 -5.48
C ASP A 333 -26.14 -10.48 -4.29
N ILE A 334 -26.73 -10.09 -3.17
CA ILE A 334 -26.58 -10.75 -1.86
C ILE A 334 -27.11 -12.21 -1.85
N ASP A 335 -28.03 -12.55 -2.75
CA ASP A 335 -28.67 -13.87 -2.81
C ASP A 335 -27.87 -14.92 -3.63
N LEU A 336 -26.73 -14.54 -4.21
CA LEU A 336 -25.92 -15.47 -4.99
C LEU A 336 -25.10 -16.41 -4.10
N THR A 337 -25.08 -17.69 -4.46
CA THR A 337 -24.15 -18.67 -3.86
C THR A 337 -22.73 -18.41 -4.35
N SER A 338 -21.72 -18.85 -3.59
CA SER A 338 -20.29 -18.71 -3.95
C SER A 338 -20.00 -19.15 -5.39
N ASP A 339 -20.54 -20.30 -5.80
CA ASP A 339 -20.32 -20.84 -7.15
C ASP A 339 -20.94 -19.93 -8.22
N LYS A 340 -22.12 -19.36 -7.97
CA LYS A 340 -22.77 -18.42 -8.91
C LYS A 340 -22.03 -17.09 -8.99
N ILE A 341 -21.45 -16.61 -7.89
CA ILE A 341 -20.59 -15.42 -7.88
C ILE A 341 -19.36 -15.67 -8.75
N VAL A 342 -18.70 -16.82 -8.60
CA VAL A 342 -17.53 -17.21 -9.42
C VAL A 342 -17.90 -17.32 -10.89
N GLU A 343 -18.99 -18.01 -11.24
CA GLU A 343 -19.42 -18.14 -12.63
C GLU A 343 -19.81 -16.78 -13.25
N LYS A 344 -20.43 -15.89 -12.47
CA LYS A 344 -20.71 -14.51 -12.91
C LYS A 344 -19.42 -13.72 -13.15
N ALA A 345 -18.41 -13.88 -12.31
CA ALA A 345 -17.10 -13.24 -12.51
C ALA A 345 -16.38 -13.78 -13.75
N LYS A 346 -16.37 -15.10 -13.96
CA LYS A 346 -15.79 -15.74 -15.16
C LYS A 346 -16.50 -15.31 -16.45
N ALA A 347 -17.81 -15.06 -16.38
CA ALA A 347 -18.60 -14.58 -17.52
C ALA A 347 -18.37 -13.08 -17.83
N ASP A 348 -17.80 -12.30 -16.91
CA ASP A 348 -17.44 -10.90 -17.12
C ASP A 348 -16.17 -10.82 -17.98
N LYS A 349 -16.37 -10.92 -19.30
CA LYS A 349 -15.29 -10.84 -20.29
C LYS A 349 -14.56 -9.50 -20.26
N VAL A 350 -15.28 -8.39 -20.06
CA VAL A 350 -14.68 -7.05 -20.07
C VAL A 350 -13.69 -6.92 -18.92
N TRP A 351 -14.09 -7.33 -17.71
CA TRP A 351 -13.22 -7.34 -16.56
C TRP A 351 -12.04 -8.31 -16.75
N THR A 352 -12.31 -9.56 -17.17
CA THR A 352 -11.27 -10.58 -17.33
C THR A 352 -10.21 -10.16 -18.35
N LEU A 353 -10.62 -9.63 -19.50
CA LEU A 353 -9.72 -9.09 -20.52
C LEU A 353 -8.95 -7.87 -20.02
N GLY A 354 -9.58 -7.00 -19.21
CA GLY A 354 -8.91 -5.88 -18.56
C GLY A 354 -7.79 -6.33 -17.62
N VAL A 355 -8.02 -7.38 -16.81
CA VAL A 355 -7.00 -7.96 -15.93
C VAL A 355 -5.84 -8.56 -16.73
N ILE A 356 -6.15 -9.31 -17.80
CA ILE A 356 -5.13 -9.90 -18.68
C ILE A 356 -4.28 -8.79 -19.33
N GLN A 357 -4.94 -7.77 -19.89
CA GLN A 357 -4.28 -6.67 -20.57
C GLN A 357 -3.35 -5.90 -19.63
N LYS A 358 -3.76 -5.64 -18.39
CA LYS A 358 -2.92 -4.99 -17.36
C LYS A 358 -1.57 -5.66 -17.17
N TYR A 359 -1.52 -7.00 -17.15
CA TYR A 359 -0.25 -7.74 -16.98
C TYR A 359 0.54 -7.86 -18.29
N CYS A 360 -0.13 -7.93 -19.44
CA CYS A 360 0.55 -7.82 -20.74
C CYS A 360 1.24 -6.45 -20.88
N ASP A 361 0.54 -5.37 -20.57
CA ASP A 361 1.06 -4.00 -20.61
C ASP A 361 2.24 -3.82 -19.66
N LEU A 362 2.20 -4.43 -18.47
CA LEU A 362 3.33 -4.43 -17.54
C LEU A 362 4.60 -4.97 -18.21
N TRP A 363 4.54 -6.16 -18.83
CA TRP A 363 5.70 -6.74 -19.50
C TRP A 363 6.13 -5.94 -20.73
N ASP A 364 5.17 -5.46 -21.52
CA ASP A 364 5.45 -4.69 -22.73
C ASP A 364 6.06 -3.32 -22.42
N GLN A 365 5.65 -2.69 -21.32
CA GLN A 365 6.24 -1.45 -20.81
C GLN A 365 7.67 -1.68 -20.31
N VAL A 366 7.94 -2.79 -19.61
CA VAL A 366 9.32 -3.15 -19.20
C VAL A 366 10.19 -3.33 -20.44
N ARG A 367 9.72 -4.09 -21.43
CA ARG A 367 10.45 -4.30 -22.69
C ARG A 367 10.71 -2.97 -23.39
N TYR A 368 9.74 -2.07 -23.44
CA TYR A 368 9.89 -0.76 -24.06
C TYR A 368 10.93 0.12 -23.34
N GLU A 369 10.81 0.27 -22.02
CA GLU A 369 11.68 1.15 -21.21
C GLU A 369 13.11 0.62 -21.05
N PHE A 370 13.27 -0.71 -21.08
CA PHE A 370 14.53 -1.40 -20.81
C PHE A 370 15.13 -2.16 -22.00
N ARG A 371 14.56 -2.06 -23.22
CA ARG A 371 15.14 -2.67 -24.45
C ARG A 371 16.58 -2.26 -24.67
N ASP A 372 17.42 -3.21 -25.08
CA ASP A 372 18.81 -2.94 -25.50
C ASP A 372 18.80 -1.89 -26.64
N VAL A 373 19.57 -0.81 -26.46
CA VAL A 373 19.79 0.24 -27.46
C VAL A 373 21.25 0.16 -27.85
#